data_AF-A0A2M7VEE9-F1
#
_entry.id   AF-A0A2M7VEE9-F1
#
_cell.length_a   1.000
_cell.length_b   1.000
_cell.length_c   1.000
_cell.angle_alpha   90.00
_cell.angle_beta   90.00
_cell.angle_gamma   90.00
#
_symmetry.space_group_name_H-M   'P 1'
#
loop_
_entity.id
_entity.type
_entity.pdbx_description
1 polymer ?
#
loop_
_entity_poly.entity_id
_entity_poly.type
_entity_poly.pdbx_seq_one_letter_code
_entity_poly.pdbx_strand_id
1 'polypeptide(L)'
;MKEILKIDAISLAKVLAVITGGVYLVVGVIINIGVLFFGLGSMSSLDFLGFGSGLIATVLVSIVVGLFSFFLGILMGFIYNLVANYFGGVIVLFEDRSVVEQRLREAKAAKMALQEEKKRLKLEREKLEQDTGKKDN
;
A
#
# COMPACT_ATOMS: atom_id res chain seq x y z
N MET A 1 20.61 12.06 -10.60
CA MET A 1 20.81 13.12 -9.57
C MET A 1 20.24 12.59 -8.27
N LYS A 2 20.97 12.73 -7.14
CA LYS A 2 20.46 12.37 -5.82
C LYS A 2 19.59 13.52 -5.32
N GLU A 3 18.28 13.44 -5.51
CA GLU A 3 17.35 14.42 -4.94
C GLU A 3 16.99 13.99 -3.51
N ILE A 4 17.15 14.91 -2.56
CA ILE A 4 16.69 14.71 -1.18
C ILE A 4 15.17 14.79 -1.20
N LEU A 5 14.50 13.68 -0.90
CA LEU A 5 13.04 13.65 -0.86
C LEU A 5 12.55 14.42 0.37
N LYS A 6 11.98 15.61 0.14
CA LYS A 6 11.26 16.36 1.18
C LYS A 6 9.95 15.65 1.46
N ILE A 7 9.65 15.43 2.74
CA ILE A 7 8.36 14.87 3.12
C ILE A 7 7.35 16.01 3.10
N ASP A 8 6.24 15.82 2.39
CA ASP A 8 5.10 16.72 2.53
C ASP A 8 4.48 16.53 3.93
N ALA A 9 4.73 17.51 4.80
CA ALA A 9 4.29 17.50 6.18
C ALA A 9 2.76 17.42 6.29
N ILE A 10 2.02 17.98 5.33
CA ILE A 10 0.56 17.94 5.32
C ILE A 10 0.08 16.52 5.00
N SER A 11 0.68 15.88 4.00
CA SER A 11 0.36 14.49 3.64
C SER A 11 0.71 13.53 4.79
N LEU A 12 1.87 13.69 5.42
CA LEU A 12 2.26 12.90 6.60
C LEU A 12 1.26 13.08 7.76
N ALA A 13 0.89 14.33 8.05
CA ALA A 13 -0.07 14.64 9.11
C ALA A 13 -1.45 14.01 8.87
N LYS A 14 -1.96 14.06 7.64
CA LYS A 14 -3.23 13.40 7.28
C LYS A 14 -3.16 11.90 7.51
N VAL A 15 -2.09 11.26 7.05
CA VAL A 15 -1.89 9.81 7.21
C VAL A 15 -1.84 9.43 8.69
N LEU A 16 -1.05 10.15 9.49
CA LEU A 16 -0.95 9.90 10.93
C LEU A 16 -2.30 10.10 11.64
N ALA A 17 -3.01 11.20 11.36
CA ALA A 17 -4.31 11.50 11.95
C ALA A 17 -5.36 10.43 11.66
N VAL A 18 -5.39 9.94 10.41
CA VAL A 18 -6.34 8.89 10.00
C VAL A 18 -5.99 7.56 10.63
N ILE A 19 -4.69 7.20 10.69
CA ILE A 19 -4.25 5.95 11.31
C ILE A 19 -4.53 5.98 12.81
N THR A 20 -4.09 7.01 13.54
CA THR A 20 -4.26 7.04 15.00
C THR A 20 -5.72 7.21 15.38
N GLY A 21 -6.46 8.13 14.75
CA GLY A 21 -7.89 8.30 14.98
C GLY A 21 -8.66 7.02 14.64
N GLY A 22 -8.41 6.44 13.46
CA GLY A 22 -9.04 5.20 13.03
C GLY A 22 -8.79 4.03 13.98
N VAL A 23 -7.55 3.86 14.46
CA VAL A 23 -7.22 2.81 15.45
C VAL A 23 -7.97 3.04 16.76
N TYR A 24 -8.01 4.27 17.27
CA TYR A 24 -8.75 4.58 18.50
C TYR A 24 -10.25 4.32 18.37
N LEU A 25 -10.82 4.65 17.21
CA LEU A 25 -12.22 4.37 16.92
C LEU A 25 -12.50 2.86 16.91
N VAL A 26 -11.69 2.09 16.18
CA VAL A 26 -11.86 0.64 16.09
C VAL A 26 -11.72 -0.01 17.45
N VAL A 27 -10.65 0.32 18.19
CA VAL A 27 -10.40 -0.23 19.53
C VAL A 27 -11.52 0.16 20.50
N GLY A 28 -11.94 1.42 20.50
CA GLY A 28 -13.01 1.89 21.38
C GLY A 28 -14.36 1.24 21.07
N VAL A 29 -14.69 1.01 19.80
CA VAL A 29 -15.89 0.24 19.41
C VAL A 29 -15.81 -1.19 19.93
N ILE A 30 -14.66 -1.87 19.77
CA ILE A 30 -14.46 -3.22 20.29
C ILE A 30 -14.65 -3.27 21.80
N ILE A 31 -14.11 -2.29 22.54
CA ILE A 31 -14.27 -2.20 23.99
C ILE A 31 -15.74 -2.01 24.38
N ASN A 32 -16.46 -1.08 23.72
CA ASN A 32 -17.88 -0.85 24.00
C ASN A 32 -18.73 -2.09 23.72
N ILE A 33 -18.43 -2.82 22.64
CA ILE A 33 -19.09 -4.10 22.33
C ILE A 33 -18.78 -5.13 23.43
N GLY A 34 -17.53 -5.23 23.88
CA GLY A 34 -17.15 -6.09 24.99
C GLY A 34 -17.93 -5.76 26.27
N VAL A 35 -17.99 -4.48 26.64
CA VAL A 35 -18.76 -4.00 27.80
C VAL A 35 -20.24 -4.35 27.66
N LEU A 36 -20.83 -4.23 26.47
CA LEU A 36 -22.21 -4.64 26.22
C LEU A 36 -22.42 -6.15 26.47
N PHE A 37 -21.55 -7.00 25.93
CA PHE A 37 -21.66 -8.45 26.08
C PHE A 37 -21.40 -8.92 27.52
N PHE A 38 -20.42 -8.35 28.22
CA PHE A 38 -20.11 -8.72 29.61
C PHE A 38 -21.05 -8.05 30.62
N GLY A 39 -21.61 -6.89 30.31
CA GLY A 39 -22.58 -6.17 31.13
C GLY A 39 -23.97 -6.83 31.17
N LEU A 40 -24.31 -7.62 30.14
CA LEU A 40 -25.54 -8.43 30.10
C LEU A 40 -25.64 -9.45 31.25
N GLY A 41 -24.51 -9.89 31.83
CA GLY A 41 -24.47 -10.85 32.93
C GLY A 41 -24.85 -10.26 34.29
N SER A 42 -24.74 -8.93 34.47
CA SER A 42 -25.27 -8.25 35.65
C SER A 42 -26.74 -7.94 35.40
N MET A 43 -27.65 -8.68 36.03
CA MET A 43 -29.13 -8.58 35.86
C MET A 43 -29.74 -7.20 36.21
N SER A 44 -28.93 -6.19 36.46
CA SER A 44 -29.35 -4.82 36.71
C SER A 44 -29.39 -4.08 35.38
N SER A 45 -30.56 -4.07 34.74
CA SER A 45 -30.94 -3.20 33.62
C SER A 45 -29.84 -2.90 32.60
N LEU A 46 -29.94 -3.51 31.41
CA LEU A 46 -29.20 -3.10 30.21
C LEU A 46 -29.08 -1.57 30.13
N ASP A 47 -27.91 -1.05 30.48
CA ASP A 47 -27.65 0.39 30.49
C ASP A 47 -27.35 0.84 29.06
N PHE A 48 -28.40 0.84 28.24
CA PHE A 48 -28.37 1.32 26.86
C PHE A 48 -27.92 2.79 26.78
N LEU A 49 -28.16 3.56 27.84
CA LEU A 49 -27.71 4.95 27.95
C LEU A 49 -26.19 5.00 28.17
N GLY A 50 -25.64 4.14 29.03
CA GLY A 50 -24.20 3.94 29.23
C GLY A 50 -23.49 3.48 27.95
N PHE A 51 -24.07 2.53 27.21
CA PHE A 51 -23.52 2.09 25.92
C PHE A 51 -23.56 3.20 24.85
N GLY A 52 -24.69 3.89 24.72
CA GLY A 52 -24.85 4.98 23.75
C GLY A 52 -23.91 6.16 24.03
N SER A 53 -23.80 6.56 25.30
CA SER A 53 -22.86 7.60 25.72
C SER A 53 -21.39 7.17 25.54
N GLY A 54 -21.07 5.90 25.79
CA GLY A 54 -19.74 5.32 25.55
C GLY A 54 -19.33 5.34 24.08
N LEU A 55 -20.25 5.05 23.16
CA LEU A 55 -20.00 5.15 21.72
C LEU A 55 -19.77 6.61 21.28
N ILE A 56 -20.60 7.55 21.74
CA ILE A 56 -20.44 8.97 21.41
C ILE A 56 -19.10 9.49 21.96
N ALA A 57 -18.76 9.15 23.19
CA ALA A 57 -17.48 9.50 23.80
C ALA A 57 -16.31 8.92 23.00
N THR A 58 -16.41 7.67 22.54
CA THR A 58 -15.38 7.03 21.71
C THR A 58 -15.14 7.79 20.41
N VAL A 59 -16.21 8.17 19.71
CA VAL A 59 -16.12 8.94 18.46
C VAL A 59 -15.48 10.31 18.71
N LEU A 60 -15.90 11.01 19.76
CA LEU A 60 -15.32 12.31 20.13
C LEU A 60 -13.84 12.20 20.48
N VAL A 61 -13.47 11.24 21.33
CA VAL A 61 -12.07 11.00 21.71
C VAL A 61 -11.23 10.65 20.48
N SER A 62 -11.73 9.79 19.60
CA SER A 62 -11.05 9.45 18.34
C SER A 62 -10.78 10.67 17.47
N ILE A 63 -11.76 11.58 17.32
CA ILE A 63 -11.60 12.81 16.55
C ILE A 63 -10.53 13.71 17.20
N VAL A 64 -10.59 13.90 18.51
CA VAL A 64 -9.63 14.73 19.25
C VAL A 64 -8.22 14.16 19.15
N VAL A 65 -8.05 12.86 19.37
CA VAL A 65 -6.74 12.18 19.26
C VAL A 65 -6.22 12.25 17.82
N GLY A 66 -7.08 12.07 16.82
CA GLY A 66 -6.73 12.25 15.41
C GLY A 66 -6.24 13.67 15.11
N LEU A 67 -6.93 14.70 15.61
CA LEU A 67 -6.50 16.09 15.47
C LEU A 67 -5.16 16.38 16.17
N PHE A 68 -4.95 15.87 17.38
CA PHE A 68 -3.65 16.00 18.06
C PHE A 68 -2.53 15.32 17.27
N SER A 69 -2.80 14.14 16.73
CA SER A 69 -1.85 13.39 15.90
C SER A 69 -1.54 14.09 14.59
N PHE A 70 -2.52 14.81 14.01
CA PHE A 70 -2.33 15.66 12.85
C PHE A 70 -1.28 16.74 13.13
N PHE A 71 -1.44 17.50 14.22
CA PHE A 71 -0.48 18.55 14.59
C PHE A 71 0.92 18.00 14.88
N LEU A 72 1.01 16.87 15.59
CA LEU A 72 2.27 16.17 15.80
C LEU A 72 2.90 15.71 14.48
N GLY A 73 2.09 15.25 13.51
CA GLY A 73 2.55 14.88 12.18
C GLY A 73 3.12 16.05 11.39
N ILE A 74 2.50 17.23 11.47
CA ILE A 74 3.04 18.46 10.87
C ILE A 74 4.40 18.79 11.50
N LEU A 75 4.47 18.77 12.84
CA LEU A 75 5.70 19.07 13.57
C LEU A 75 6.82 18.09 13.21
N MET A 76 6.52 16.79 13.16
CA MET A 76 7.44 15.74 12.72
C MET A 76 7.93 15.98 11.29
N GLY A 77 7.03 16.26 10.34
CA GLY A 77 7.39 16.53 8.96
C GLY A 77 8.30 17.76 8.83
N PHE A 78 8.02 18.81 9.63
CA PHE A 78 8.85 20.01 9.68
C PHE A 78 10.25 19.72 10.24
N ILE A 79 10.33 19.00 11.36
CA ILE A 79 11.61 18.59 11.97
C ILE A 79 12.40 17.72 10.99
N TYR A 80 11.76 16.75 10.34
CA TYR A 80 12.42 15.91 9.34
C TYR A 80 13.00 16.75 8.20
N ASN A 81 12.21 17.68 7.64
CA ASN A 81 12.68 18.55 6.55
C ASN A 81 13.83 19.46 6.99
N LEU A 82 13.82 19.93 8.24
CA LEU A 82 14.93 20.69 8.82
C LEU A 82 16.19 19.81 8.87
N VAL A 83 16.12 18.63 9.49
CA VAL A 83 17.26 17.72 9.65
C VAL A 83 17.79 17.24 8.28
N ALA A 84 16.89 16.94 7.34
CA ALA A 84 17.25 16.51 5.98
C ALA A 84 18.02 17.59 5.21
N ASN A 85 17.76 18.87 5.46
CA ASN A 85 18.53 19.97 4.87
C ASN A 85 19.96 20.07 5.45
N TYR A 86 20.16 19.72 6.73
CA TYR A 86 21.47 19.85 7.40
C TYR A 86 22.37 18.61 7.21
N PHE A 87 21.80 17.40 7.24
CA PHE A 87 22.58 16.15 7.28
C PHE A 87 22.48 15.30 5.99
N GLY A 88 21.68 15.73 5.02
CA GLY A 88 21.30 14.92 3.86
C GLY A 88 20.20 13.94 4.26
N GLY A 89 19.02 14.09 3.65
CA GLY A 89 17.86 13.25 3.95
C GLY A 89 17.95 11.82 3.39
N VAL A 90 16.88 11.05 3.59
CA VAL A 90 16.78 9.68 3.08
C VAL A 90 16.57 9.71 1.56
N ILE A 91 17.46 9.03 0.83
CA ILE A 91 17.34 8.81 -0.62
C ILE A 91 16.56 7.52 -0.81
N VAL A 92 15.28 7.63 -1.20
CA VAL A 92 14.49 6.46 -1.58
C VAL A 92 14.56 6.33 -3.11
N LEU A 93 15.20 5.26 -3.58
CA LEU A 93 15.19 4.87 -4.99
C LEU A 93 13.83 4.24 -5.30
N PHE A 94 12.86 5.05 -5.72
CA PHE A 94 11.67 4.53 -6.38
C PHE A 94 12.04 4.19 -7.82
N GLU A 95 12.20 2.91 -8.11
CA GLU A 95 12.23 2.45 -9.50
C GLU A 95 10.85 2.71 -10.10
N ASP A 96 10.78 3.69 -10.98
CA ASP A 96 9.54 4.18 -11.57
C ASP A 96 8.82 3.01 -12.27
N ARG A 97 7.61 2.65 -11.81
CA ARG A 97 6.88 1.47 -12.32
C ARG A 97 6.70 1.50 -13.83
N SER A 98 6.66 2.69 -14.43
CA SER A 98 6.59 2.92 -15.87
C SER A 98 7.75 2.27 -16.62
N VAL A 99 8.98 2.38 -16.09
CA VAL A 99 10.19 1.81 -16.70
C VAL A 99 10.17 0.28 -16.60
N VAL A 100 9.71 -0.25 -15.47
CA VAL A 100 9.59 -1.70 -15.26
C VAL A 100 8.54 -2.29 -16.19
N GLU A 101 7.38 -1.64 -16.35
CA GLU A 101 6.33 -2.08 -17.27
C GLU A 101 6.78 -2.01 -18.74
N GLN A 102 7.52 -0.98 -19.13
CA GLN A 102 8.05 -0.85 -20.47
C GLN A 102 9.03 -1.98 -20.81
N ARG A 103 9.97 -2.27 -19.89
CA ARG A 103 10.90 -3.41 -20.04
C ARG A 103 10.17 -4.75 -20.08
N LEU A 104 9.10 -4.90 -19.31
CA LEU A 104 8.29 -6.12 -19.33
C LEU A 104 7.55 -6.30 -20.67
N ARG A 105 7.05 -5.21 -21.27
CA ARG A 105 6.43 -5.25 -22.60
C ARG A 105 7.44 -5.60 -23.68
N GLU A 106 8.62 -4.98 -23.66
CA GLU A 106 9.71 -5.28 -24.59
C GLU A 106 10.18 -6.73 -24.47
N ALA A 107 10.36 -7.24 -23.24
CA ALA A 107 10.73 -8.64 -23.00
C ALA A 107 9.66 -9.63 -23.48
N LYS A 108 8.37 -9.30 -23.30
CA LYS A 108 7.26 -10.12 -23.81
C LYS A 108 7.22 -10.12 -25.34
N ALA A 109 7.39 -8.96 -25.97
CA ALA A 109 7.43 -8.84 -27.44
C ALA A 109 8.61 -9.63 -28.04
N ALA A 110 9.80 -9.49 -27.46
CA ALA A 110 10.98 -10.24 -27.88
C ALA A 110 10.79 -11.76 -27.75
N LYS A 111 10.17 -12.21 -26.65
CA LYS A 111 9.89 -13.64 -26.44
C LYS A 111 8.90 -14.20 -27.46
N MET A 112 7.87 -13.43 -27.83
CA MET A 112 6.90 -13.84 -28.86
C MET A 112 7.55 -13.92 -30.25
N ALA A 113 8.35 -12.91 -30.63
CA ALA A 113 9.08 -12.92 -31.89
C ALA A 113 10.02 -14.15 -32.01
N LEU A 114 10.74 -14.47 -30.93
CA LEU A 114 11.64 -15.62 -30.89
C LEU A 114 10.89 -16.96 -30.98
N GLN A 115 9.67 -17.04 -30.44
CA GLN A 115 8.82 -18.23 -30.59
C GLN A 115 8.30 -18.40 -32.03
N GLU A 116 7.94 -17.31 -32.72
CA GLU A 116 7.52 -17.36 -34.12
C GLU A 116 8.67 -17.77 -35.04
N GLU A 117 9.86 -17.21 -34.83
CA GLU A 117 11.05 -17.56 -35.60
C GLU A 117 11.44 -19.03 -35.41
N LYS A 118 11.39 -19.54 -34.17
CA LYS A 118 11.59 -20.97 -33.90
C LYS A 118 10.58 -21.86 -34.64
N LYS A 119 9.31 -21.44 -34.73
CA LYS A 119 8.29 -22.18 -35.49
C LYS A 119 8.60 -22.18 -36.98
N ARG A 120 9.01 -21.04 -37.55
CA ARG A 120 9.42 -20.94 -38.97
C ARG A 120 10.60 -21.85 -39.28
N LEU A 121 11.66 -21.79 -38.48
CA LEU A 121 12.85 -22.62 -38.66
C LEU A 121 12.54 -24.11 -38.54
N LYS A 122 11.61 -24.50 -37.66
CA LYS A 122 11.18 -25.89 -37.54
C LYS A 122 10.46 -26.37 -38.81
N LEU A 123 9.55 -25.55 -39.36
CA LEU A 123 8.86 -25.85 -40.62
C LEU A 123 9.82 -25.90 -41.81
N GLU A 124 10.82 -25.03 -41.87
CA GLU A 124 11.85 -25.06 -42.92
C GLU A 124 12.71 -26.33 -42.82
N ARG A 125 13.11 -26.74 -41.61
CA ARG A 125 13.80 -28.02 -41.40
C ARG A 125 12.97 -29.21 -41.83
N GLU A 126 11.69 -29.27 -41.46
CA GLU A 126 10.79 -30.36 -41.84
C GLU A 126 10.61 -30.45 -43.37
N LYS A 127 10.54 -29.32 -44.07
CA LYS A 127 10.50 -29.30 -45.55
C LYS A 127 11.81 -29.79 -46.18
N LEU A 128 12.95 -29.33 -45.67
CA LEU A 128 14.26 -29.76 -46.18
C LEU A 128 14.47 -31.26 -45.99
N GLU A 129 14.07 -31.81 -44.84
CA GLU A 129 14.14 -33.25 -44.57
C GLU A 129 13.28 -34.07 -45.54
N GLN A 130 12.06 -33.60 -45.86
CA GLN A 130 11.18 -34.23 -46.86
C GLN A 130 11.75 -34.17 -48.28
N ASP A 131 12.39 -33.07 -48.66
CA ASP A 131 13.01 -32.90 -49.98
C ASP A 131 14.29 -33.74 -50.13
N THR A 132 15.08 -33.92 -49.05
CA THR A 132 16.24 -34.83 -49.06
C THR A 132 15.84 -36.31 -49.03
N GLY A 133 14.80 -36.69 -48.29
CA GLY A 133 14.33 -38.09 -48.23
C GLY A 133 13.67 -38.59 -49.51
N LYS A 134 13.25 -37.68 -50.41
CA LYS A 134 12.72 -38.02 -51.74
C LYS A 134 13.78 -38.23 -52.81
N LYS A 135 15.05 -37.87 -52.56
CA LYS A 135 16.14 -38.03 -53.54
C LYS A 135 16.85 -39.38 -53.47
N ASP A 136 16.61 -40.18 -52.43
CA ASP A 136 17.28 -41.47 -52.18
C ASP A 136 16.39 -42.70 -52.46
N ASN A 137 15.20 -42.51 -53.06
CA ASN A 137 14.33 -43.57 -53.60
C ASN A 137 14.13 -43.38 -55.12
#